data_AF-X0XYJ9-F1
#
_entry.id   AF-X0XYJ9-F1
#
_cell.length_a   1.000
_cell.length_b   1.000
_cell.length_c   1.000
_cell.angle_alpha   90.00
_cell.angle_beta   90.00
_cell.angle_gamma   90.00
#
_symmetry.space_group_name_H-M   'P 1'
#
loop_
_entity.id
_entity.type
_entity.pdbx_description
1 polymer ?
#
loop_
_entity_poly.entity_id
_entity_poly.type
_entity_poly.pdbx_seq_one_letter_code
_entity_poly.pdbx_strand_id
1 'polypeptide(L)'
;PDIMEFIYSKKDDRELNNFNISVALTREFIEAVRDKRAYPLIDPMNGKEMGQLNAVDVYGAIVNQAWENGDPGVIFLDRINRDNQTPDIGEIESTNPCGEQPLLPFEACNLGSINLAKFVTQDDNGLRIDKKRLGEMVRLCIRFLDDAIDISKYPLDKITEMARGNRKIGLGVMGFADVLFQMEIPYNSNRALSLAEEVMSFIQEESNKASIALAEEREVFKNFEKSIFKDRAGCHYRNATTTTIA
;
A
#
# COMPACT_ATOMS: atom_id res chain seq x y z
N PRO A 1 6.61 15.93 -19.39
CA PRO A 1 6.01 16.98 -20.24
C PRO A 1 4.66 16.58 -20.83
N ASP A 2 4.49 15.30 -21.18
CA ASP A 2 3.37 14.79 -21.99
C ASP A 2 2.14 14.36 -21.16
N ILE A 3 1.96 14.98 -19.98
CA ILE A 3 0.94 14.55 -19.01
C ILE A 3 -0.49 14.62 -19.55
N MET A 4 -0.79 15.61 -20.39
CA MET A 4 -2.12 15.75 -20.98
C MET A 4 -2.41 14.65 -21.99
N GLU A 5 -1.43 14.29 -22.81
CA GLU A 5 -1.53 13.15 -23.73
C GLU A 5 -1.75 11.85 -22.95
N PHE A 6 -0.99 11.65 -21.87
CA PHE A 6 -1.15 10.48 -21.00
C PHE A 6 -2.55 10.40 -20.37
N ILE A 7 -3.09 11.50 -19.84
CA ILE A 7 -4.44 11.57 -19.26
C ILE A 7 -5.52 11.18 -20.29
N TYR A 8 -5.36 11.61 -21.54
CA TYR A 8 -6.33 11.33 -22.62
C TYR A 8 -6.06 10.04 -23.41
N SER A 9 -4.97 9.31 -23.11
CA SER A 9 -4.55 8.12 -23.89
C SER A 9 -5.63 7.04 -24.02
N LYS A 10 -6.50 6.89 -23.02
CA LYS A 10 -7.60 5.92 -23.02
C LYS A 10 -8.96 6.50 -23.39
N LYS A 11 -9.02 7.72 -23.93
CA LYS A 11 -10.31 8.38 -24.23
C LYS A 11 -11.07 7.70 -25.39
N ASP A 12 -10.36 7.29 -26.43
CA ASP A 12 -10.97 6.81 -27.67
C ASP A 12 -10.99 5.26 -27.77
N ASP A 13 -10.67 4.54 -26.69
CA ASP A 13 -10.58 3.06 -26.64
C ASP A 13 -9.67 2.43 -27.72
N ARG A 14 -8.68 3.17 -28.22
CA ARG A 14 -7.74 2.71 -29.25
C ARG A 14 -6.38 2.29 -28.71
N GLU A 15 -5.97 2.89 -27.59
CA GLU A 15 -4.64 2.76 -27.03
C GLU A 15 -4.74 2.37 -25.55
N LEU A 16 -3.77 1.58 -25.07
CA LEU A 16 -3.64 1.19 -23.66
C LEU A 16 -4.88 0.50 -23.04
N ASN A 17 -5.76 -0.09 -23.85
CA ASN A 17 -7.00 -0.73 -23.40
C ASN A 17 -6.82 -1.84 -22.34
N ASN A 18 -5.66 -2.49 -22.32
CA ASN A 18 -5.33 -3.56 -21.38
C ASN A 18 -4.43 -3.10 -20.22
N PHE A 19 -4.23 -1.79 -20.07
CA PHE A 19 -3.42 -1.20 -19.01
C PHE A 19 -4.31 -0.34 -18.11
N ASN A 20 -4.09 -0.47 -16.81
CA ASN A 20 -4.54 0.52 -15.83
C ASN A 20 -3.51 1.64 -15.82
N ILE A 21 -3.96 2.89 -15.84
CA ILE A 21 -3.07 4.04 -15.82
C ILE A 21 -3.31 4.86 -14.56
N SER A 22 -2.26 5.48 -14.04
CA SER A 22 -2.34 6.30 -12.85
C SER A 22 -1.40 7.47 -12.94
N VAL A 23 -1.80 8.61 -12.39
CA VAL A 23 -0.98 9.81 -12.30
C VAL A 23 -0.41 9.91 -10.88
N ALA A 24 0.92 10.01 -10.81
CA ALA A 24 1.62 10.35 -9.59
C ALA A 24 1.50 11.85 -9.32
N LEU A 25 0.80 12.21 -8.25
CA LEU A 25 0.65 13.59 -7.79
C LEU A 25 1.63 13.88 -6.65
N THR A 26 2.08 15.13 -6.60
CA THR A 26 2.92 15.66 -5.52
C THR A 26 2.13 16.70 -4.72
N ARG A 27 2.54 16.95 -3.47
CA ARG A 27 2.03 18.06 -2.68
C ARG A 27 2.12 19.40 -3.42
N GLU A 28 3.25 19.68 -4.08
CA GLU A 28 3.45 20.92 -4.82
C GLU A 28 2.39 21.12 -5.91
N PHE A 29 2.05 20.06 -6.66
CA PHE A 29 1.00 20.12 -7.67
C PHE A 29 -0.37 20.37 -7.03
N ILE A 30 -0.70 19.69 -5.94
CA ILE A 30 -1.99 19.90 -5.25
C ILE A 30 -2.09 21.31 -4.66
N GLU A 31 -1.00 21.86 -4.14
CA GLU A 31 -0.92 23.26 -3.72
C GLU A 31 -1.12 24.20 -4.92
N ALA A 32 -0.55 23.87 -6.08
CA ALA A 32 -0.78 24.62 -7.31
C ALA A 32 -2.25 24.64 -7.74
N VAL A 33 -2.95 23.51 -7.63
CA VAL A 33 -4.39 23.40 -7.89
C VAL A 33 -5.18 24.29 -6.92
N ARG A 34 -4.87 24.22 -5.62
CA ARG A 34 -5.54 25.01 -4.58
C ARG A 34 -5.38 26.52 -4.81
N ASP A 35 -4.17 26.92 -5.15
CA ASP A 35 -3.80 28.32 -5.37
C ASP A 35 -4.14 28.82 -6.79
N LYS A 36 -4.70 27.95 -7.64
CA LYS A 36 -5.09 28.23 -9.03
C LYS A 36 -3.93 28.79 -9.86
N ARG A 37 -2.72 28.26 -9.65
CA ARG A 37 -1.50 28.67 -10.34
C ARG A 37 -1.07 27.66 -11.41
N ALA A 38 -0.20 28.12 -12.30
CA ALA A 38 0.51 27.23 -13.18
C ALA A 38 1.61 26.46 -12.43
N TYR A 39 2.04 25.35 -13.03
CA TYR A 39 3.19 24.57 -12.57
C TYR A 39 4.10 24.22 -13.77
N PRO A 40 5.41 24.08 -13.56
CA PRO A 40 6.35 23.76 -14.62
C PRO A 40 6.25 22.30 -15.06
N LEU A 41 6.37 22.08 -16.37
CA LEU A 41 6.59 20.78 -16.95
C LEU A 41 8.09 20.51 -17.03
N ILE A 42 8.55 19.51 -16.28
CA ILE A 42 9.95 19.14 -16.22
C ILE A 42 10.22 17.93 -17.13
N ASP A 43 11.30 17.97 -17.91
CA ASP A 43 11.84 16.81 -18.61
C ASP A 43 12.55 15.89 -17.60
N PRO A 44 12.09 14.64 -17.41
CA PRO A 44 12.68 13.73 -16.42
C PRO A 44 14.12 13.32 -16.75
N MET A 45 14.57 13.44 -18.02
CA MET A 45 15.90 12.99 -18.44
C MET A 45 17.01 14.00 -18.12
N ASN A 46 16.69 15.30 -18.10
CA ASN A 46 17.68 16.36 -17.95
C ASN A 46 17.28 17.46 -16.95
N GLY A 47 16.08 17.40 -16.38
CA GLY A 47 15.59 18.32 -15.35
C GLY A 47 15.23 19.72 -15.85
N LYS A 48 15.20 19.96 -17.17
CA LYS A 48 14.87 21.27 -17.72
C LYS A 48 13.36 21.50 -17.75
N GLU A 49 12.97 22.74 -17.51
CA GLU A 49 11.61 23.21 -17.75
C GLU A 49 11.34 23.28 -19.26
N MET A 50 10.29 22.59 -19.69
CA MET A 50 9.85 22.49 -21.08
C MET A 50 8.60 23.34 -21.38
N GLY A 51 8.03 23.95 -20.35
CA GLY A 51 6.82 24.76 -20.43
C GLY A 51 6.08 24.75 -19.09
N GLN A 52 4.86 25.29 -19.09
CA GLN A 52 4.00 25.33 -17.91
C GLN A 52 2.56 24.97 -18.29
N LEU A 53 1.83 24.36 -17.35
CA LEU A 53 0.39 24.13 -17.49
C LEU A 53 -0.35 24.73 -16.30
N ASN A 54 -1.60 25.09 -16.51
CA ASN A 54 -2.51 25.45 -15.43
C ASN A 54 -2.86 24.18 -14.63
N ALA A 55 -2.56 24.18 -13.32
CA ALA A 55 -2.77 23.00 -12.49
C ALA A 55 -4.26 22.61 -12.38
N VAL A 56 -5.17 23.60 -12.39
CA VAL A 56 -6.62 23.37 -12.31
C VAL A 56 -7.12 22.64 -13.55
N ASP A 57 -6.63 23.00 -14.73
CA ASP A 57 -7.03 22.37 -15.99
C ASP A 57 -6.55 20.91 -16.05
N VAL A 58 -5.30 20.66 -15.65
CA VAL A 58 -4.74 19.30 -15.59
C VAL A 58 -5.49 18.44 -14.57
N TYR A 59 -5.75 18.96 -13.37
CA TYR A 59 -6.50 18.24 -12.36
C TYR A 59 -7.95 17.97 -12.79
N GLY A 60 -8.59 18.94 -13.43
CA GLY A 60 -9.91 18.77 -14.03
C GLY A 60 -9.93 17.68 -15.10
N ALA A 61 -8.90 17.60 -15.95
CA ALA A 61 -8.78 16.54 -16.93
C ALA A 61 -8.66 15.14 -16.27
N ILE A 62 -7.83 15.01 -15.22
CA ILE A 62 -7.72 13.76 -14.44
C ILE A 62 -9.08 13.33 -13.90
N VAL A 63 -9.79 14.24 -13.22
CA VAL A 63 -11.10 13.95 -12.62
C VAL A 63 -12.13 13.58 -13.67
N ASN A 64 -12.19 14.32 -14.78
CA ASN A 64 -13.17 14.07 -15.83
C ASN A 64 -12.93 12.72 -16.52
N GLN A 65 -11.69 12.38 -16.84
CA GLN A 65 -11.37 11.08 -17.45
C GLN A 65 -11.66 9.93 -16.48
N ALA A 66 -11.27 10.06 -15.20
CA ALA A 66 -11.57 9.05 -14.20
C ALA A 66 -13.08 8.83 -14.00
N TRP A 67 -13.90 9.87 -14.17
CA TRP A 67 -15.36 9.75 -14.20
C TRP A 67 -15.88 9.08 -15.47
N GLU A 68 -15.28 9.38 -16.62
CA GLU A 68 -15.73 8.90 -17.94
C GLU A 68 -15.41 7.41 -18.16
N ASN A 69 -14.20 6.97 -17.80
CA ASN A 69 -13.73 5.61 -18.11
C ASN A 69 -13.03 4.89 -16.94
N GLY A 70 -12.98 5.48 -15.74
CA GLY A 70 -12.33 4.89 -14.57
C GLY A 70 -10.82 5.12 -14.46
N ASP A 71 -10.21 5.79 -15.45
CA ASP A 71 -8.76 6.06 -15.54
C ASP A 71 -8.48 7.55 -15.84
N PRO A 72 -7.33 8.11 -15.44
CA PRO A 72 -6.31 7.48 -14.61
C PRO A 72 -6.66 7.49 -13.12
N GLY A 73 -6.18 6.47 -12.40
CA GLY A 73 -6.06 6.52 -10.94
C GLY A 73 -5.08 7.59 -10.47
N VAL A 74 -5.01 7.82 -9.16
CA VAL A 74 -4.10 8.81 -8.55
C VAL A 74 -3.36 8.18 -7.38
N ILE A 75 -2.05 8.43 -7.33
CA ILE A 75 -1.20 8.08 -6.19
C ILE A 75 -0.39 9.30 -5.73
N PHE A 76 -0.06 9.36 -4.45
CA PHE A 76 0.73 10.45 -3.86
C PHE A 76 2.13 9.95 -3.50
N LEU A 77 3.07 10.09 -4.45
CA LEU A 77 4.42 9.53 -4.29
C LEU A 77 5.20 10.16 -3.14
N ASP A 78 4.97 11.44 -2.86
CA ASP A 78 5.60 12.14 -1.73
C ASP A 78 5.13 11.59 -0.38
N ARG A 79 3.82 11.29 -0.25
CA ARG A 79 3.25 10.64 0.94
C ARG A 79 3.81 9.23 1.09
N ILE A 80 3.85 8.47 0.00
CA ILE A 80 4.36 7.10 -0.03
C ILE A 80 5.84 7.07 0.39
N ASN A 81 6.68 7.91 -0.20
CA ASN A 81 8.11 7.92 0.09
C ASN A 81 8.45 8.45 1.48
N ARG A 82 7.66 9.38 2.03
CA ARG A 82 7.83 9.78 3.44
C ARG A 82 7.64 8.61 4.41
N ASP A 83 6.77 7.67 4.06
CA ASP A 83 6.46 6.49 4.86
C ASP A 83 7.20 5.23 4.33
N ASN A 84 8.22 5.39 3.46
CA ASN A 84 9.05 4.31 2.96
C ASN A 84 9.91 3.73 4.10
N GLN A 85 9.80 2.43 4.31
CA GLN A 85 10.49 1.74 5.40
C GLN A 85 11.99 1.53 5.10
N THR A 86 12.39 1.55 3.83
CA THR A 86 13.77 1.30 3.38
C THR A 86 14.27 2.39 2.43
N PRO A 87 14.34 3.66 2.89
CA PRO A 87 14.68 4.79 2.02
C PRO A 87 16.12 4.75 1.49
N ASP A 88 17.06 4.16 2.24
CA ASP A 88 18.47 4.08 1.83
C ASP A 88 18.70 3.07 0.68
N ILE A 89 17.67 2.31 0.28
CA ILE A 89 17.72 1.39 -0.86
C ILE A 89 17.34 2.11 -2.15
N GLY A 90 16.34 2.99 -2.10
CA GLY A 90 15.82 3.69 -3.26
C GLY A 90 14.48 4.37 -3.00
N GLU A 91 14.02 5.10 -4.02
CA GLU A 91 12.74 5.77 -4.04
C GLU A 91 11.66 4.86 -4.64
N ILE A 92 10.45 4.91 -4.09
CA ILE A 92 9.27 4.23 -4.63
C ILE A 92 8.70 5.11 -5.74
N GLU A 93 8.70 4.60 -6.96
CA GLU A 93 8.25 5.34 -8.15
C GLU A 93 6.85 4.94 -8.60
N SER A 94 6.32 3.81 -8.09
CA SER A 94 5.03 3.26 -8.48
C SER A 94 4.48 2.30 -7.42
N THR A 95 3.28 1.78 -7.67
CA THR A 95 2.65 0.71 -6.91
C THR A 95 2.53 -0.55 -7.77
N ASN A 96 2.10 -1.65 -7.16
CA ASN A 96 1.58 -2.80 -7.90
C ASN A 96 0.28 -2.43 -8.67
N PRO A 97 -0.23 -3.32 -9.55
CA PRO A 97 -1.38 -3.02 -10.42
C PRO A 97 -2.68 -2.62 -9.71
N CYS A 98 -2.87 -3.05 -8.47
CA CYS A 98 -4.08 -2.77 -7.68
C CYS A 98 -3.95 -1.51 -6.80
N GLY A 99 -2.75 -0.91 -6.70
CA GLY A 99 -2.52 0.37 -6.02
C GLY A 99 -2.29 0.28 -4.51
N GLU A 100 -2.45 -0.89 -3.90
CA GLU A 100 -2.38 -1.10 -2.45
C GLU A 100 -0.97 -1.25 -1.91
N GLN A 101 -0.02 -1.70 -2.74
CA GLN A 101 1.35 -1.94 -2.29
C GLN A 101 2.35 -1.07 -3.05
N PRO A 102 2.84 0.01 -2.43
CA PRO A 102 3.99 0.74 -2.93
C PRO A 102 5.26 -0.10 -2.79
N LEU A 103 5.93 -0.32 -3.90
CA LEU A 103 7.06 -1.23 -4.02
C LEU A 103 8.26 -0.50 -4.66
N LEU A 104 9.45 -0.78 -4.15
CA LEU A 104 10.69 -0.42 -4.83
C LEU A 104 10.83 -1.27 -6.10
N PRO A 105 11.63 -0.80 -7.08
CA PRO A 105 11.95 -1.59 -8.26
C PRO A 105 12.41 -3.01 -7.88
N PHE A 106 11.87 -4.01 -8.59
CA PHE A 106 12.12 -5.44 -8.39
C PHE A 106 11.66 -6.04 -7.06
N GLU A 107 10.89 -5.34 -6.22
CA GLU A 107 10.21 -6.00 -5.11
C GLU A 107 9.03 -6.85 -5.58
N ALA A 108 8.66 -7.84 -4.76
CA ALA A 108 7.57 -8.75 -5.03
C ALA A 108 6.40 -8.52 -4.07
N CYS A 109 5.20 -8.68 -4.61
CA CYS A 109 3.95 -8.63 -3.87
C CYS A 109 3.65 -10.02 -3.30
N ASN A 110 3.67 -10.15 -1.96
CA ASN A 110 3.37 -11.40 -1.26
C ASN A 110 2.22 -11.17 -0.28
N LEU A 111 1.02 -11.57 -0.69
CA LEU A 111 -0.23 -11.15 -0.06
C LEU A 111 -0.98 -12.30 0.60
N GLY A 112 -1.68 -11.99 1.67
CA GLY A 112 -2.68 -12.85 2.29
C GLY A 112 -3.83 -12.02 2.84
N SER A 113 -5.01 -12.61 2.98
CA SER A 113 -6.18 -11.91 3.52
C SER A 113 -6.92 -12.76 4.54
N ILE A 114 -7.24 -12.16 5.70
CA ILE A 114 -8.01 -12.80 6.76
C ILE A 114 -9.50 -12.44 6.59
N ASN A 115 -10.36 -13.46 6.52
CA ASN A 115 -11.81 -13.25 6.55
C ASN A 115 -12.29 -12.88 7.97
N LEU A 116 -12.49 -11.60 8.24
CA LEU A 116 -12.89 -11.09 9.55
C LEU A 116 -14.24 -11.62 10.01
N ALA A 117 -15.15 -11.95 9.07
CA ALA A 117 -16.48 -12.47 9.38
C ALA A 117 -16.45 -13.80 10.15
N LYS A 118 -15.33 -14.53 10.13
CA LYS A 118 -15.13 -15.79 10.86
C LYS A 118 -14.68 -15.61 12.32
N PHE A 119 -14.45 -14.37 12.72
CA PHE A 119 -13.97 -13.99 14.05
C PHE A 119 -15.01 -13.18 14.84
N VAL A 120 -16.21 -12.97 14.31
CA VAL A 120 -17.31 -12.44 15.11
C VAL A 120 -17.77 -13.54 16.09
N THR A 121 -17.92 -13.18 17.35
CA THR A 121 -18.37 -14.05 18.43
C THR A 121 -19.38 -13.31 19.30
N GLN A 122 -20.15 -14.05 20.08
CA GLN A 122 -21.13 -13.52 21.02
C GLN A 122 -20.78 -13.98 22.43
N ASP A 123 -20.76 -13.06 23.39
CA ASP A 123 -20.73 -13.37 24.82
C ASP A 123 -21.87 -12.64 25.56
N ASP A 124 -21.85 -12.71 26.90
CA ASP A 124 -22.85 -12.04 27.75
C ASP A 124 -22.91 -10.51 27.54
N ASN A 125 -21.86 -9.90 26.95
CA ASN A 125 -21.78 -8.47 26.66
C ASN A 125 -22.16 -8.14 25.20
N GLY A 126 -22.55 -9.14 24.41
CA GLY A 126 -23.01 -8.97 23.02
C GLY A 126 -22.01 -9.45 21.97
N LEU A 127 -22.21 -8.98 20.74
CA LEU A 127 -21.36 -9.33 19.59
C LEU A 127 -20.05 -8.54 19.61
N ARG A 128 -18.94 -9.24 19.37
CA ARG A 128 -17.59 -8.65 19.31
C ARG A 128 -16.65 -9.48 18.42
N ILE A 129 -15.48 -8.93 18.13
CA ILE A 129 -14.39 -9.66 17.49
C ILE A 129 -13.64 -10.52 18.52
N ASP A 130 -13.46 -11.80 18.21
CA ASP A 130 -12.60 -12.72 18.94
C ASP A 130 -11.12 -12.39 18.66
N LYS A 131 -10.59 -11.44 19.43
CA LYS A 131 -9.19 -11.01 19.33
C LYS A 131 -8.20 -12.14 19.57
N LYS A 132 -8.53 -13.12 20.43
CA LYS A 132 -7.61 -14.23 20.71
C LYS A 132 -7.41 -15.08 19.45
N ARG A 133 -8.50 -15.53 18.84
CA ARG A 133 -8.45 -16.33 17.60
C ARG A 133 -7.88 -15.51 16.44
N LEU A 134 -8.23 -14.23 16.35
CA LEU A 134 -7.69 -13.35 15.31
C LEU A 134 -6.17 -13.19 15.44
N GLY A 135 -5.65 -12.95 16.65
CA GLY A 135 -4.20 -12.82 16.88
C GLY A 135 -3.44 -14.11 16.58
N GLU A 136 -4.00 -15.26 16.92
CA GLU A 136 -3.44 -16.57 16.53
C GLU A 136 -3.36 -16.71 15.00
N MET A 137 -4.41 -16.30 14.28
CA MET A 137 -4.43 -16.32 12.82
C MET A 137 -3.41 -15.34 12.21
N VAL A 138 -3.33 -14.11 12.73
CA VAL A 138 -2.34 -13.11 12.27
C VAL A 138 -0.92 -13.67 12.39
N ARG A 139 -0.56 -14.22 13.54
CA ARG A 139 0.78 -14.81 13.75
C ARG A 139 1.07 -15.95 12.78
N LEU A 140 0.08 -16.82 12.51
CA LEU A 140 0.19 -17.89 11.53
C LEU A 140 0.39 -17.34 10.12
N CYS A 141 -0.41 -16.35 9.70
CA CYS A 141 -0.30 -15.72 8.40
C CYS A 141 1.05 -15.03 8.19
N ILE A 142 1.58 -14.33 9.19
CA ILE A 142 2.89 -13.67 9.09
C ILE A 142 4.00 -14.70 8.88
N ARG A 143 4.01 -15.80 9.63
CA ARG A 143 4.97 -16.90 9.39
C ARG A 143 4.80 -17.51 8.01
N PHE A 144 3.56 -17.81 7.60
CA PHE A 144 3.26 -18.39 6.30
C PHE A 144 3.75 -17.50 5.15
N LEU A 145 3.49 -16.19 5.21
CA LEU A 145 3.95 -15.23 4.21
C LEU A 145 5.47 -15.09 4.24
N ASP A 146 6.12 -15.08 5.41
CA ASP A 146 7.58 -15.07 5.51
C ASP A 146 8.20 -16.30 4.85
N ASP A 147 7.66 -17.50 5.11
CA ASP A 147 8.09 -18.76 4.49
C ASP A 147 7.86 -18.75 2.97
N ALA A 148 6.76 -18.14 2.51
CA ALA A 148 6.43 -18.01 1.09
C ALA A 148 7.52 -17.28 0.29
N ILE A 149 8.21 -16.30 0.89
CA ILE A 149 9.33 -15.60 0.24
C ILE A 149 10.46 -16.56 -0.14
N ASP A 150 10.74 -17.53 0.72
CA ASP A 150 11.89 -18.42 0.57
C ASP A 150 11.62 -19.54 -0.45
N ILE A 151 10.39 -20.06 -0.48
CA ILE A 151 9.96 -21.10 -1.44
C ILE A 151 9.63 -20.57 -2.83
N SER A 152 9.35 -19.26 -2.94
CA SER A 152 8.96 -18.64 -4.21
C SER A 152 10.08 -18.68 -5.24
N LYS A 153 9.70 -18.92 -6.51
CA LYS A 153 10.60 -18.87 -7.66
C LYS A 153 10.32 -17.59 -8.43
N TYR A 154 11.22 -16.61 -8.30
CA TYR A 154 11.08 -15.34 -9.00
C TYR A 154 11.66 -15.43 -10.42
N PRO A 155 11.11 -14.68 -11.39
CA PRO A 155 11.53 -14.78 -12.78
C PRO A 155 12.91 -14.16 -13.05
N LEU A 156 13.40 -13.29 -12.15
CA LEU A 156 14.68 -12.60 -12.27
C LEU A 156 15.46 -12.66 -10.96
N ASP A 157 16.79 -12.80 -11.03
CA ASP A 157 17.66 -12.84 -9.86
C ASP A 157 17.55 -11.56 -9.02
N LYS A 158 17.43 -10.39 -9.68
CA LYS A 158 17.22 -9.10 -9.02
C LYS A 158 15.97 -9.09 -8.15
N ILE A 159 14.88 -9.73 -8.61
CA ILE A 159 13.65 -9.83 -7.83
C ILE A 159 13.86 -10.76 -6.63
N THR A 160 14.56 -11.87 -6.83
CA THR A 160 14.93 -12.78 -5.72
C THR A 160 15.74 -12.07 -4.65
N GLU A 161 16.73 -11.27 -5.05
CA GLU A 161 17.57 -10.50 -4.15
C GLU A 161 16.75 -9.47 -3.35
N MET A 162 15.94 -8.65 -4.02
CA MET A 162 15.12 -7.62 -3.38
C MET A 162 14.06 -8.22 -2.45
N ALA A 163 13.32 -9.24 -2.91
CA ALA A 163 12.29 -9.89 -2.12
C ALA A 163 12.87 -10.54 -0.85
N ARG A 164 14.01 -11.24 -0.95
CA ARG A 164 14.70 -11.82 0.23
C ARG A 164 15.42 -10.78 1.08
N GLY A 165 15.80 -9.65 0.49
CA GLY A 165 16.51 -8.56 1.14
C GLY A 165 15.62 -7.75 2.07
N ASN A 166 14.43 -7.37 1.58
CA ASN A 166 13.46 -6.54 2.34
C ASN A 166 12.38 -7.38 3.03
N ARG A 167 12.08 -8.57 2.50
CA ARG A 167 11.07 -9.48 3.03
C ARG A 167 9.71 -8.82 3.26
N LYS A 168 9.30 -7.92 2.35
CA LYS A 168 8.00 -7.27 2.41
C LYS A 168 6.88 -8.30 2.22
N ILE A 169 5.92 -8.28 3.12
CA ILE A 169 4.70 -9.08 3.04
C ILE A 169 3.49 -8.16 3.27
N GLY A 170 2.34 -8.57 2.76
CA GLY A 170 1.12 -7.79 2.81
C GLY A 170 -0.04 -8.60 3.34
N LEU A 171 -0.22 -8.60 4.67
CA LEU A 171 -1.41 -9.18 5.29
C LEU A 171 -2.55 -8.15 5.33
N GLY A 172 -3.60 -8.44 4.58
CA GLY A 172 -4.84 -7.67 4.52
C GLY A 172 -6.01 -8.37 5.19
N VAL A 173 -7.21 -7.83 4.95
CA VAL A 173 -8.46 -8.34 5.49
C VAL A 173 -9.54 -8.37 4.42
N MET A 174 -10.49 -9.28 4.57
CA MET A 174 -11.74 -9.30 3.80
C MET A 174 -12.92 -9.54 4.73
N GLY A 175 -14.13 -9.32 4.22
CA GLY A 175 -15.36 -9.55 4.98
C GLY A 175 -15.65 -8.49 6.05
N PHE A 176 -15.09 -7.28 5.93
CA PHE A 176 -15.39 -6.19 6.87
C PHE A 176 -16.88 -5.78 6.80
N ALA A 177 -17.45 -5.71 5.59
CA ALA A 177 -18.88 -5.46 5.43
C ALA A 177 -19.74 -6.53 6.10
N ASP A 178 -19.35 -7.81 6.02
CA ASP A 178 -20.04 -8.91 6.71
C ASP A 178 -19.94 -8.80 8.23
N VAL A 179 -18.80 -8.35 8.78
CA VAL A 179 -18.66 -8.05 10.21
C VAL A 179 -19.65 -6.97 10.61
N LEU A 180 -19.70 -5.86 9.86
CA LEU A 180 -20.62 -4.76 10.14
C LEU A 180 -22.08 -5.23 10.07
N PHE A 181 -22.42 -6.06 9.08
CA PHE A 181 -23.76 -6.64 8.97
C PHE A 181 -24.10 -7.52 10.18
N GLN A 182 -23.20 -8.45 10.55
CA GLN A 182 -23.42 -9.33 11.70
C GLN A 182 -23.57 -8.56 13.01
N MET A 183 -22.83 -7.46 13.17
CA MET A 183 -22.86 -6.61 14.38
C MET A 183 -23.94 -5.52 14.32
N GLU A 184 -24.77 -5.50 13.27
CA GLU A 184 -25.82 -4.50 13.02
C GLU A 184 -25.28 -3.05 13.03
N ILE A 185 -24.09 -2.85 12.47
CA ILE A 185 -23.41 -1.56 12.37
C ILE A 185 -23.58 -0.99 10.96
N PRO A 186 -24.19 0.20 10.79
CA PRO A 186 -24.22 0.85 9.50
C PRO A 186 -22.82 1.21 9.00
N TYR A 187 -22.53 0.92 7.73
CA TYR A 187 -21.19 1.13 7.14
C TYR A 187 -20.71 2.58 7.24
N ASN A 188 -21.62 3.55 7.06
CA ASN A 188 -21.32 4.98 7.10
C ASN A 188 -21.37 5.59 8.52
N SER A 189 -21.29 4.76 9.58
CA SER A 189 -21.35 5.23 10.96
C SER A 189 -19.97 5.44 11.58
N ASN A 190 -19.88 6.34 12.56
CA ASN A 190 -18.67 6.49 13.38
C ASN A 190 -18.28 5.18 14.08
N ARG A 191 -19.27 4.34 14.42
CA ARG A 191 -19.02 3.03 15.02
C ARG A 191 -18.29 2.09 14.06
N ALA A 192 -18.61 2.12 12.76
CA ALA A 192 -17.87 1.36 11.75
C ALA A 192 -16.42 1.84 11.63
N LEU A 193 -16.19 3.16 11.66
CA LEU A 193 -14.84 3.74 11.65
C LEU A 193 -14.03 3.29 12.88
N SER A 194 -14.59 3.43 14.08
CA SER A 194 -13.91 2.99 15.31
C SER A 194 -13.61 1.50 15.31
N LEU A 195 -14.51 0.67 14.77
CA LEU A 195 -14.26 -0.77 14.65
C LEU A 195 -13.16 -1.08 13.63
N ALA A 196 -13.11 -0.37 12.50
CA ALA A 196 -12.04 -0.52 11.51
C ALA A 196 -10.67 -0.17 12.12
N GLU A 197 -10.59 0.95 12.85
CA GLU A 197 -9.38 1.38 13.57
C GLU A 197 -8.96 0.35 14.62
N GLU A 198 -9.90 -0.15 15.41
CA GLU A 198 -9.64 -1.16 16.44
C GLU A 198 -9.09 -2.45 15.83
N VAL A 199 -9.75 -2.97 14.80
CA VAL A 199 -9.37 -4.23 14.16
C VAL A 199 -8.00 -4.12 13.49
N MET A 200 -7.78 -3.06 12.70
CA MET A 200 -6.51 -2.90 11.99
C MET A 200 -5.36 -2.56 12.95
N SER A 201 -5.61 -1.79 14.02
CA SER A 201 -4.60 -1.55 15.05
C SER A 201 -4.19 -2.85 15.74
N PHE A 202 -5.16 -3.71 16.07
CA PHE A 202 -4.90 -5.02 16.64
C PHE A 202 -4.11 -5.93 15.70
N ILE A 203 -4.49 -6.00 14.41
CA ILE A 203 -3.76 -6.78 13.40
C ILE A 203 -2.34 -6.27 13.22
N GLN A 204 -2.14 -4.95 13.18
CA GLN A 204 -0.82 -4.34 13.05
C GLN A 204 0.07 -4.65 14.26
N GLU A 205 -0.47 -4.59 15.47
CA GLU A 205 0.27 -4.90 16.68
C GLU A 205 0.69 -6.38 16.71
N GLU A 206 -0.23 -7.28 16.41
CA GLU A 206 0.04 -8.73 16.37
C GLU A 206 0.98 -9.11 15.24
N SER A 207 0.90 -8.44 14.08
CA SER A 207 1.82 -8.68 12.96
C SER A 207 3.24 -8.23 13.27
N ASN A 208 3.39 -7.09 13.94
CA ASN A 208 4.68 -6.59 14.40
C ASN A 208 5.30 -7.55 15.44
N LYS A 209 4.53 -7.99 16.44
CA LYS A 209 4.99 -9.00 17.41
C LYS A 209 5.41 -10.29 16.73
N ALA A 210 4.64 -10.77 15.76
CA ALA A 210 4.97 -11.98 14.99
C ALA A 210 6.29 -11.81 14.22
N SER A 211 6.49 -10.66 13.58
CA SER A 211 7.72 -10.38 12.83
C SER A 211 8.94 -10.23 13.74
N ILE A 212 8.80 -9.66 14.94
CA ILE A 212 9.87 -9.62 15.95
C ILE A 212 10.22 -11.04 16.41
N ALA A 213 9.22 -11.86 16.76
CA ALA A 213 9.44 -13.24 17.18
C ALA A 213 10.13 -14.07 16.08
N LEU A 214 9.80 -13.84 14.80
CA LEU A 214 10.50 -14.45 13.68
C LEU A 214 11.94 -13.96 13.54
N ALA A 215 12.23 -12.70 13.87
CA ALA A 215 13.59 -12.18 13.84
C ALA A 215 14.45 -12.77 14.98
N GLU A 216 13.88 -13.07 16.14
CA GLU A 216 14.57 -13.80 17.20
C GLU A 216 14.94 -15.23 16.76
N GLU A 217 14.09 -15.87 15.96
CA GLU A 217 14.33 -17.23 15.42
C GLU A 217 15.28 -17.24 14.22
N ARG A 218 15.19 -16.22 13.33
CA ARG A 218 15.76 -16.28 11.97
C ARG A 218 16.57 -15.06 11.56
N GLU A 219 16.80 -14.12 12.48
CA GLU A 219 17.40 -12.80 12.26
C GLU A 219 16.48 -11.81 11.54
N VAL A 220 16.80 -10.51 11.67
CA VAL A 220 16.13 -9.42 10.95
C VAL A 220 16.28 -9.55 9.42
N PHE A 221 15.47 -8.84 8.64
CA PHE A 221 15.66 -8.81 7.18
C PHE A 221 17.04 -8.23 6.80
N LYS A 222 17.61 -8.68 5.67
CA LYS A 222 19.00 -8.38 5.32
C LYS A 222 19.29 -6.89 5.15
N ASN A 223 18.33 -6.13 4.65
CA ASN A 223 18.47 -4.68 4.46
C ASN A 223 18.05 -3.86 5.69
N PHE A 224 18.02 -4.45 6.89
CA PHE A 224 17.62 -3.77 8.13
C PHE A 224 18.39 -2.46 8.39
N GLU A 225 19.71 -2.47 8.15
CA GLU A 225 20.58 -1.28 8.31
C GLU A 225 20.29 -0.15 7.31
N LYS A 226 19.52 -0.44 6.25
CA LYS A 226 19.05 0.54 5.25
C LYS A 226 17.61 0.97 5.51
N SER A 227 17.04 0.57 6.65
CA SER A 227 15.67 0.85 7.03
C SER A 227 15.56 1.94 8.08
N ILE A 228 14.35 2.46 8.26
CA ILE A 228 14.05 3.42 9.32
C ILE A 228 14.06 2.77 10.73
N PHE A 229 14.21 1.45 10.82
CA PHE A 229 14.16 0.69 12.08
C PHE A 229 15.53 0.53 12.76
N LYS A 230 16.65 0.73 12.05
CA LYS A 230 18.00 0.41 12.54
C LYS A 230 18.34 1.00 13.91
N ASP A 231 17.91 2.24 14.15
CA ASP A 231 18.18 2.99 15.38
C ASP A 231 16.98 3.00 16.35
N ARG A 232 15.91 2.25 16.07
CA ARG A 232 14.68 2.24 16.88
C ARG A 232 14.66 1.04 17.83
N ALA A 233 14.67 1.34 19.14
CA ALA A 233 14.56 0.33 20.17
C ALA A 233 13.29 -0.53 20.00
N GLY A 234 13.44 -1.84 20.09
CA GLY A 234 12.32 -2.80 19.99
C GLY A 234 11.78 -3.03 18.58
N CYS A 235 12.40 -2.48 17.53
CA CYS A 235 11.96 -2.63 16.15
C CYS A 235 12.80 -3.64 15.35
N HIS A 236 13.20 -4.76 15.95
CA HIS A 236 13.98 -5.81 15.29
C HIS A 236 13.06 -6.72 14.46
N TYR A 237 12.61 -6.25 13.30
CA TYR A 237 11.64 -6.96 12.47
C TYR A 237 12.29 -7.94 11.49
N ARG A 238 11.62 -9.07 11.25
CA ARG A 238 11.94 -10.02 10.17
C ARG A 238 11.52 -9.50 8.79
N ASN A 239 10.53 -8.61 8.74
CA ASN A 239 9.90 -8.14 7.51
C ASN A 239 9.90 -6.60 7.50
N ALA A 240 10.29 -5.97 6.38
CA ALA A 240 10.28 -4.52 6.28
C ALA A 240 8.86 -3.92 6.32
N THR A 241 7.86 -4.69 5.90
CA THR A 241 6.41 -4.38 6.02
C THR A 241 5.66 -5.68 6.28
N THR A 242 4.55 -5.60 7.02
CA THR A 242 3.76 -6.78 7.41
C THR A 242 2.32 -6.75 6.90
N THR A 243 1.75 -5.56 6.69
CA THR A 243 0.33 -5.35 6.41
C THR A 243 0.15 -4.54 5.12
N THR A 244 -0.85 -4.92 4.33
CA THR A 244 -1.41 -4.11 3.25
C THR A 244 -2.82 -4.61 2.96
N ILE A 245 -3.76 -3.73 2.61
CA ILE A 245 -5.14 -4.13 2.34
C ILE A 245 -5.32 -4.23 0.84
N ALA A 246 -5.39 -5.46 0.34
CA ALA A 246 -5.68 -5.83 -1.04
C ALA A 246 -7.10 -6.38 -1.19
#